data_AF-A0A1M7HMV9-F1
#
_entry.id   AF-A0A1M7HMV9-F1
#
_cell.length_a   1.000
_cell.length_b   1.000
_cell.length_c   1.000
_cell.angle_alpha   90.00
_cell.angle_beta   90.00
_cell.angle_gamma   90.00
#
_symmetry.space_group_name_H-M   'P 1'
#
loop_
_entity.id
_entity.type
_entity.pdbx_description
1 polymer ?
#
loop_
_entity_poly.entity_id
_entity_poly.type
_entity_poly.pdbx_seq_one_letter_code
_entity_poly.pdbx_strand_id
1 'polypeptide(L)'
;MTPTIPSSPQAILQQAVENLYLVFGAYPLSSLEGCPCCVSATDKEQVTHRSLRELTEDDLGRYAGKAMTTWGTVDDFKHFLPRLFELTAAFQAPYEEYVVFSKLDYGHWRTWPPTEIAAIEQYFLALWDVVLGIEAWQFRDYFTALAGIYPRFDELLQHWEASTAPGAWALLGEEVYEHSQSLFRDKYFNGPFLASPQLSQRFRAWVTSPAVRDRLLEAFSLCSEDVAEKLAVAYDLIDYELKHSR
;
A
#
# COMPACT_ATOMS: atom_id res chain seq x y z
N MET A 1 -30.13 13.58 16.17
CA MET A 1 -28.81 13.01 15.87
C MET A 1 -29.06 11.86 14.90
N THR A 2 -28.85 12.11 13.62
CA THR A 2 -28.95 11.09 12.57
C THR A 2 -27.80 10.10 12.77
N PRO A 3 -28.04 8.78 12.78
CA PRO A 3 -26.95 7.82 12.87
C PRO A 3 -26.06 7.98 11.63
N THR A 4 -24.79 8.29 11.85
CA THR A 4 -23.78 8.32 10.80
C THR A 4 -23.68 6.90 10.25
N ILE A 5 -24.19 6.68 9.04
CA ILE A 5 -23.98 5.42 8.32
C ILE A 5 -22.45 5.25 8.19
N PRO A 6 -21.88 4.09 8.55
CA PRO A 6 -20.46 3.86 8.33
C PRO A 6 -20.18 4.03 6.84
N SER A 7 -19.34 5.02 6.51
CA SER A 7 -18.88 5.26 5.14
C SER A 7 -18.14 4.02 4.65
N SER A 8 -18.39 3.59 3.41
CA SER A 8 -17.68 2.45 2.82
C SER A 8 -16.16 2.72 2.77
N PRO A 9 -15.30 1.68 2.75
CA PRO A 9 -13.85 1.86 2.60
C PRO A 9 -13.49 2.76 1.42
N GLN A 10 -14.18 2.60 0.27
CA GLN A 10 -13.98 3.44 -0.90
C GLN A 10 -14.28 4.93 -0.63
N ALA A 11 -15.37 5.24 0.09
CA ALA A 11 -15.73 6.61 0.41
C ALA A 11 -14.73 7.24 1.41
N ILE A 12 -14.22 6.45 2.36
CA ILE A 12 -13.17 6.89 3.30
C ILE A 12 -11.88 7.18 2.53
N LEU A 13 -11.47 6.31 1.60
CA LEU A 13 -10.31 6.52 0.75
C LEU A 13 -10.45 7.77 -0.11
N GLN A 14 -11.62 7.98 -0.74
CA GLN A 14 -11.88 9.20 -1.51
C GLN A 14 -11.77 10.46 -0.63
N GLN A 15 -12.30 10.42 0.59
CA GLN A 15 -12.18 11.53 1.53
C GLN A 15 -10.73 11.79 1.94
N ALA A 16 -9.91 10.74 2.10
CA ALA A 16 -8.50 10.86 2.39
C ALA A 16 -7.72 11.47 1.21
N VAL A 17 -8.04 11.09 -0.03
CA VAL A 17 -7.50 11.71 -1.24
C VAL A 17 -7.84 13.20 -1.30
N GLU A 18 -9.09 13.58 -1.03
CA GLU A 18 -9.48 14.99 -0.97
C GLU A 18 -8.72 15.76 0.12
N ASN A 19 -8.46 15.13 1.26
CA ASN A 19 -7.64 15.72 2.32
C ASN A 19 -6.19 15.96 1.86
N LEU A 20 -5.60 15.04 1.08
CA LEU A 20 -4.27 15.26 0.49
C LEU A 20 -4.24 16.50 -0.41
N TYR A 21 -5.26 16.67 -1.27
CA TYR A 21 -5.36 17.87 -2.12
C TYR A 21 -5.46 19.16 -1.31
N LEU A 22 -6.22 19.15 -0.20
CA LEU A 22 -6.33 20.32 0.68
C LEU A 22 -5.01 20.65 1.37
N VAL A 23 -4.33 19.64 1.94
CA VAL A 23 -3.11 19.82 2.71
C VAL A 23 -1.92 20.20 1.83
N PHE A 24 -1.73 19.49 0.72
CA PHE A 24 -0.60 19.73 -0.19
C PHE A 24 -0.89 20.81 -1.24
N GLY A 25 -2.11 21.33 -1.32
CA GLY A 25 -2.44 22.53 -2.11
C GLY A 25 -1.65 23.78 -1.70
N ALA A 26 -0.98 23.75 -0.55
CA ALA A 26 -0.05 24.79 -0.10
C ALA A 26 1.25 24.87 -0.94
N TYR A 27 1.54 23.87 -1.78
CA TYR A 27 2.74 23.78 -2.61
C TYR A 27 2.41 24.05 -4.09
N PRO A 28 2.40 25.33 -4.53
CA PRO A 28 2.21 25.64 -5.94
C PRO A 28 3.42 25.19 -6.77
N LEU A 29 3.16 24.74 -7.99
CA LEU A 29 4.24 24.42 -8.92
C LEU A 29 4.98 25.70 -9.31
N SER A 30 6.29 25.72 -9.11
CA SER A 30 7.15 26.86 -9.45
C SER A 30 8.01 26.56 -10.67
N SER A 31 9.35 26.60 -10.55
CA SER A 31 10.26 26.17 -11.61
C SER A 31 10.56 24.68 -11.47
N LEU A 32 9.86 23.85 -12.26
CA LEU A 32 10.11 22.42 -12.30
C LEU A 32 11.41 22.12 -13.04
N GLU A 33 12.52 22.10 -12.30
CA GLU A 33 13.84 21.83 -12.86
C GLU A 33 14.14 20.34 -12.95
N GLY A 34 14.93 19.95 -13.96
CA GLY A 34 15.29 18.57 -14.20
C GLY A 34 16.71 18.46 -14.72
N CYS A 35 17.36 17.33 -14.44
CA CYS A 35 18.68 17.04 -14.94
C CYS A 35 18.65 17.02 -16.48
N PRO A 36 19.48 17.81 -17.19
CA PRO A 36 19.38 17.98 -18.65
C PRO A 36 19.53 16.70 -19.47
N CYS A 37 20.23 15.68 -18.96
CA CYS A 37 20.35 14.39 -19.64
C CYS A 37 19.19 13.43 -19.35
N CYS A 38 18.35 13.75 -18.37
CA CYS A 38 17.30 12.87 -17.84
C CYS A 38 15.88 13.35 -18.16
N VAL A 39 15.69 14.66 -18.30
CA VAL A 39 14.39 15.34 -18.44
C VAL A 39 14.49 16.32 -19.59
N SER A 40 13.66 16.10 -20.62
CA SER A 40 13.57 17.00 -21.78
C SER A 40 12.61 18.17 -21.52
N ALA A 41 12.61 19.18 -22.40
CA ALA A 41 11.60 20.24 -22.35
C ALA A 41 10.18 19.69 -22.58
N THR A 42 10.03 18.70 -23.46
CA THR A 42 8.75 18.01 -23.69
C THR A 42 8.28 17.25 -22.45
N ASP A 43 9.20 16.62 -21.70
CA ASP A 43 8.85 15.97 -20.42
C ASP A 43 8.27 17.01 -19.44
N LYS A 44 8.88 18.20 -19.34
CA LYS A 44 8.38 19.30 -18.50
C LYS A 44 6.99 19.79 -18.94
N GLU A 45 6.78 19.95 -20.24
CA GLU A 45 5.48 20.36 -20.79
C GLU A 45 4.38 19.32 -20.49
N GLN A 46 4.71 18.03 -20.56
CA GLN A 46 3.77 16.93 -20.31
C GLN A 46 3.16 16.94 -18.90
N VAL A 47 3.84 17.48 -17.89
CA VAL A 47 3.32 17.56 -16.52
C VAL A 47 2.78 18.94 -16.15
N THR A 48 2.74 19.87 -17.11
CA THR A 48 2.34 21.27 -16.88
C THR A 48 1.30 21.82 -17.87
N HIS A 49 0.92 21.06 -18.89
CA HIS A 49 -0.04 21.45 -19.94
C HIS A 49 -1.50 21.53 -19.46
N ARG A 50 -1.81 21.05 -18.26
CA ARG A 50 -3.17 21.04 -17.69
C ARG A 50 -3.14 21.16 -16.16
N SER A 51 -4.31 21.30 -15.55
CA SER A 51 -4.39 21.38 -14.09
C SER A 51 -4.00 20.05 -13.44
N LEU A 52 -3.51 20.11 -12.20
CA LEU A 52 -3.02 18.95 -11.46
C LEU A 52 -4.00 17.77 -11.46
N ARG A 53 -5.31 18.03 -11.31
CA ARG A 53 -6.36 16.99 -11.29
C ARG A 53 -6.63 16.35 -12.65
N GLU A 54 -6.25 17.01 -13.74
CA GLU A 54 -6.50 16.53 -15.10
C GLU A 54 -5.30 15.76 -15.67
N LEU A 55 -4.16 15.74 -14.98
CA LEU A 55 -2.97 14.98 -15.37
C LEU A 55 -3.29 13.48 -15.39
N THR A 56 -3.06 12.83 -16.51
CA THR A 56 -3.32 11.40 -16.69
C THR A 56 -2.18 10.54 -16.14
N GLU A 57 -2.38 9.24 -16.21
CA GLU A 57 -1.37 8.22 -15.96
C GLU A 57 -0.14 8.49 -16.86
N ASP A 58 -0.35 8.61 -18.16
CA ASP A 58 0.73 8.87 -19.12
C ASP A 58 1.51 10.15 -18.81
N ASP A 59 0.81 11.19 -18.32
CA ASP A 59 1.44 12.46 -17.97
C ASP A 59 2.45 12.29 -16.82
N LEU A 60 2.09 11.49 -15.81
CA LEU A 60 2.84 11.40 -14.54
C LEU A 60 3.79 10.20 -14.45
N GLY A 61 3.66 9.19 -15.31
CA GLY A 61 4.46 7.96 -15.23
C GLY A 61 5.96 8.21 -15.23
N ARG A 62 6.44 9.09 -16.11
CA ARG A 62 7.87 9.44 -16.18
C ARG A 62 8.31 10.29 -14.97
N TYR A 63 7.45 11.18 -14.50
CA TYR A 63 7.75 12.02 -13.34
C TYR A 63 7.91 11.17 -12.07
N ALA A 64 7.01 10.23 -11.81
CA ALA A 64 7.01 9.39 -10.62
C ALA A 64 8.36 8.71 -10.34
N GLY A 65 8.98 8.11 -11.36
CA GLY A 65 10.29 7.48 -11.21
C GLY A 65 11.45 8.46 -10.98
N LYS A 66 11.32 9.70 -11.47
CA LYS A 66 12.39 10.71 -11.48
C LYS A 66 12.26 11.77 -10.37
N ALA A 67 11.10 11.84 -9.72
CA ALA A 67 10.79 12.82 -8.68
C ALA A 67 11.92 12.88 -7.64
N MET A 68 12.35 14.11 -7.35
CA MET A 68 13.42 14.51 -6.42
C MET A 68 14.84 14.01 -6.73
N THR A 69 15.00 12.94 -7.52
CA THR A 69 16.33 12.39 -7.85
C THR A 69 16.93 13.07 -9.07
N THR A 70 16.13 13.23 -10.12
CA THR A 70 16.55 13.85 -11.39
C THR A 70 15.55 14.87 -11.91
N TRP A 71 14.42 15.04 -11.23
CA TRP A 71 13.35 15.94 -11.64
C TRP A 71 12.61 16.51 -10.43
N GLY A 72 12.68 17.83 -10.25
CA GLY A 72 12.02 18.57 -9.19
C GLY A 72 12.69 18.48 -7.83
N THR A 73 12.21 19.32 -6.93
CA THR A 73 12.53 19.38 -5.51
C THR A 73 11.50 18.60 -4.68
N VAL A 74 11.66 18.61 -3.35
CA VAL A 74 10.65 18.05 -2.44
C VAL A 74 9.32 18.80 -2.53
N ASP A 75 9.33 20.12 -2.71
CA ASP A 75 8.10 20.91 -2.83
C ASP A 75 7.39 20.62 -4.16
N ASP A 76 8.13 20.37 -5.23
CA ASP A 76 7.55 19.90 -6.50
C ASP A 76 6.93 18.50 -6.33
N PHE A 77 7.57 17.60 -5.59
CA PHE A 77 6.97 16.29 -5.30
C PHE A 77 5.70 16.44 -4.46
N LYS A 78 5.70 17.30 -3.46
CA LYS A 78 4.51 17.62 -2.66
C LYS A 78 3.38 18.20 -3.52
N HIS A 79 3.70 19.01 -4.54
CA HIS A 79 2.70 19.49 -5.49
C HIS A 79 2.01 18.34 -6.23
N PHE A 80 2.76 17.36 -6.75
CA PHE A 80 2.20 16.24 -7.51
C PHE A 80 1.67 15.09 -6.63
N LEU A 81 2.03 15.04 -5.34
CA LEU A 81 1.70 13.95 -4.42
C LEU A 81 0.20 13.62 -4.39
N PRO A 82 -0.73 14.57 -4.24
CA PRO A 82 -2.17 14.25 -4.20
C PRO A 82 -2.64 13.53 -5.45
N ARG A 83 -2.15 13.93 -6.63
CA ARG A 83 -2.55 13.31 -7.90
C ARG A 83 -1.94 11.93 -8.09
N LEU A 84 -0.67 11.76 -7.71
CA LEU A 84 -0.03 10.45 -7.72
C LEU A 84 -0.83 9.47 -6.82
N PHE A 85 -1.19 9.91 -5.61
CA PHE A 85 -1.91 9.08 -4.65
C PHE A 85 -3.37 8.83 -5.06
N GLU A 86 -4.00 9.78 -5.74
CA GLU A 86 -5.32 9.57 -6.35
C GLU A 86 -5.29 8.49 -7.42
N LEU A 87 -4.30 8.52 -8.33
CA LEU A 87 -4.15 7.49 -9.38
C LEU A 87 -3.85 6.11 -8.78
N THR A 88 -3.02 6.04 -7.74
CA THR A 88 -2.80 4.81 -6.96
C THR A 88 -4.09 4.32 -6.29
N ALA A 89 -4.87 5.19 -5.68
CA ALA A 89 -6.14 4.83 -5.05
C ALA A 89 -7.21 4.37 -6.06
N ALA A 90 -7.11 4.82 -7.31
CA ALA A 90 -7.97 4.41 -8.41
C ALA A 90 -7.49 3.13 -9.14
N PHE A 91 -6.38 2.52 -8.70
CA PHE A 91 -5.73 1.39 -9.39
C PHE A 91 -5.36 1.71 -10.85
N GLN A 92 -5.04 2.97 -11.11
CA GLN A 92 -4.69 3.52 -12.42
C GLN A 92 -3.22 4.00 -12.44
N ALA A 93 -2.40 3.66 -11.45
CA ALA A 93 -1.02 4.10 -11.43
C ALA A 93 -0.23 3.57 -12.65
N PRO A 94 0.44 4.44 -13.43
CA PRO A 94 1.34 4.06 -14.53
C PRO A 94 2.72 3.56 -14.04
N TYR A 95 2.84 3.30 -12.73
CA TYR A 95 4.07 2.96 -12.02
C TYR A 95 3.72 1.98 -10.90
N GLU A 96 4.72 1.23 -10.44
CA GLU A 96 4.59 0.40 -9.24
C GLU A 96 4.47 1.29 -7.99
N GLU A 97 3.61 0.91 -7.05
CA GLU A 97 3.28 1.70 -5.86
C GLU A 97 4.52 1.99 -5.01
N TYR A 98 5.44 1.02 -4.93
CA TYR A 98 6.71 1.17 -4.21
C TYR A 98 7.55 2.33 -4.78
N VAL A 99 7.48 2.60 -6.09
CA VAL A 99 8.26 3.66 -6.73
C VAL A 99 7.88 5.01 -6.15
N VAL A 100 6.58 5.28 -6.01
CA VAL A 100 6.10 6.55 -5.45
C VAL A 100 6.23 6.58 -3.93
N PHE A 101 5.92 5.49 -3.23
CA PHE A 101 6.03 5.48 -1.76
C PHE A 101 7.48 5.61 -1.29
N SER A 102 8.45 5.04 -2.02
CA SER A 102 9.88 5.22 -1.70
C SER A 102 10.35 6.67 -1.87
N LYS A 103 9.65 7.51 -2.66
CA LYS A 103 9.93 8.95 -2.74
C LYS A 103 9.62 9.67 -1.44
N LEU A 104 8.63 9.21 -0.67
CA LEU A 104 8.37 9.78 0.65
C LEU A 104 9.60 9.63 1.57
N ASP A 105 10.20 8.44 1.61
CA ASP A 105 11.40 8.20 2.42
C ASP A 105 12.60 9.01 1.89
N TYR A 106 12.76 9.10 0.57
CA TYR A 106 13.78 9.97 -0.06
C TYR A 106 13.62 11.44 0.35
N GLY A 107 12.38 11.94 0.40
CA GLY A 107 12.05 13.30 0.84
C GLY A 107 11.97 13.46 2.36
N HIS A 108 12.30 12.42 3.14
CA HIS A 108 12.24 12.40 4.60
C HIS A 108 10.88 12.82 5.18
N TRP A 109 9.79 12.30 4.62
CA TRP A 109 8.42 12.72 4.94
C TRP A 109 8.06 12.73 6.42
N ARG A 110 8.68 11.86 7.24
CA ARG A 110 8.49 11.83 8.70
C ARG A 110 9.00 13.08 9.43
N THR A 111 9.68 13.99 8.73
CA THR A 111 10.15 15.29 9.24
C THR A 111 9.30 16.47 8.75
N TRP A 112 8.30 16.21 7.90
CA TRP A 112 7.41 17.24 7.37
C TRP A 112 6.44 17.75 8.45
N PRO A 113 5.70 18.85 8.18
CA PRO A 113 4.67 19.34 9.09
C PRO A 113 3.71 18.24 9.56
N PRO A 114 3.29 18.25 10.85
CA PRO A 114 2.42 17.20 11.40
C PRO A 114 1.11 16.99 10.62
N THR A 115 0.57 18.05 10.03
CA THR A 115 -0.64 17.99 9.19
C THR A 115 -0.43 17.18 7.91
N GLU A 116 0.77 17.25 7.31
CA GLU A 116 1.13 16.48 6.12
C GLU A 116 1.34 15.01 6.44
N ILE A 117 2.08 14.73 7.53
CA ILE A 117 2.29 13.37 8.02
C ILE A 117 0.93 12.70 8.31
N ALA A 118 0.04 13.39 9.03
CA ALA A 118 -1.27 12.87 9.36
C ALA A 118 -2.12 12.59 8.10
N ALA A 119 -2.09 13.46 7.09
CA ALA A 119 -2.83 13.26 5.85
C ALA A 119 -2.33 12.03 5.07
N ILE A 120 -1.02 11.82 5.00
CA ILE A 120 -0.41 10.64 4.36
C ILE A 120 -0.77 9.36 5.14
N GLU A 121 -0.65 9.36 6.47
CA GLU A 121 -0.98 8.20 7.30
C GLU A 121 -2.47 7.82 7.19
N GLN A 122 -3.36 8.81 7.16
CA GLN A 122 -4.81 8.58 6.95
C GLN A 122 -5.08 7.98 5.57
N TYR A 123 -4.41 8.47 4.54
CA TYR A 123 -4.51 7.90 3.20
C TYR A 123 -4.05 6.44 3.17
N PHE A 124 -2.90 6.12 3.75
CA PHE A 124 -2.39 4.74 3.73
C PHE A 124 -3.32 3.76 4.44
N LEU A 125 -3.88 4.16 5.58
CA LEU A 125 -4.81 3.29 6.31
C LEU A 125 -6.13 3.11 5.54
N ALA A 126 -6.64 4.18 4.92
CA ALA A 126 -7.84 4.10 4.08
C ALA A 126 -7.61 3.26 2.80
N LEU A 127 -6.42 3.37 2.19
CA LEU A 127 -6.03 2.56 1.03
C LEU A 127 -5.95 1.09 1.42
N TRP A 128 -5.39 0.79 2.59
CA TRP A 128 -5.30 -0.56 3.11
C TRP A 128 -6.67 -1.25 3.22
N ASP A 129 -7.67 -0.55 3.78
CA ASP A 129 -9.02 -1.10 3.91
C ASP A 129 -9.67 -1.43 2.55
N VAL A 130 -9.34 -0.68 1.49
CA VAL A 130 -9.79 -0.96 0.12
C VAL A 130 -9.01 -2.14 -0.47
N VAL A 131 -7.69 -2.19 -0.27
CA VAL A 131 -6.80 -3.27 -0.75
C VAL A 131 -7.13 -4.62 -0.11
N LEU A 132 -7.70 -4.67 1.09
CA LEU A 132 -8.20 -5.92 1.67
C LEU A 132 -9.41 -6.52 0.92
N GLY A 133 -9.98 -5.79 -0.05
CA GLY A 133 -11.12 -6.22 -0.87
C GLY A 133 -10.82 -6.39 -2.36
N ILE A 134 -9.55 -6.29 -2.80
CA ILE A 134 -9.19 -6.44 -4.22
C ILE A 134 -8.79 -7.87 -4.59
N GLU A 135 -8.56 -8.09 -5.88
CA GLU A 135 -8.11 -9.36 -6.44
C GLU A 135 -6.65 -9.68 -6.04
N ALA A 136 -6.35 -10.97 -5.85
CA ALA A 136 -5.05 -11.41 -5.33
C ALA A 136 -3.85 -11.03 -6.21
N TRP A 137 -4.02 -11.02 -7.54
CA TRP A 137 -2.94 -10.67 -8.47
C TRP A 137 -2.47 -9.22 -8.34
N GLN A 138 -3.31 -8.32 -7.83
CA GLN A 138 -2.98 -6.91 -7.61
C GLN A 138 -2.61 -6.61 -6.14
N PHE A 139 -3.11 -7.42 -5.21
CA PHE A 139 -2.89 -7.25 -3.77
C PHE A 139 -1.42 -7.14 -3.35
N ARG A 140 -0.55 -7.99 -3.92
CA ARG A 140 0.83 -8.14 -3.48
C ARG A 140 1.65 -6.84 -3.53
N ASP A 141 1.54 -6.11 -4.63
CA ASP A 141 2.34 -4.90 -4.84
C ASP A 141 1.90 -3.80 -3.86
N TYR A 142 0.59 -3.70 -3.59
CA TYR A 142 0.05 -2.79 -2.57
C TYR A 142 0.45 -3.21 -1.16
N PHE A 143 0.30 -4.49 -0.82
CA PHE A 143 0.65 -5.01 0.50
C PHE A 143 2.12 -4.75 0.83
N THR A 144 3.00 -5.05 -0.12
CA THR A 144 4.43 -4.83 0.05
C THR A 144 4.75 -3.33 0.18
N ALA A 145 4.23 -2.50 -0.73
CA ALA A 145 4.46 -1.06 -0.67
C ALA A 145 3.98 -0.44 0.65
N LEU A 146 2.77 -0.80 1.10
CA LEU A 146 2.18 -0.31 2.36
C LEU A 146 2.92 -0.82 3.60
N ALA A 147 3.23 -2.11 3.66
CA ALA A 147 3.98 -2.70 4.78
C ALA A 147 5.38 -2.08 4.93
N GLY A 148 6.01 -1.70 3.81
CA GLY A 148 7.32 -1.06 3.81
C GLY A 148 7.32 0.41 4.28
N ILE A 149 6.23 1.15 4.06
CA ILE A 149 6.19 2.61 4.31
C ILE A 149 5.39 2.99 5.57
N TYR A 150 4.35 2.22 5.91
CA TYR A 150 3.43 2.59 6.99
C TYR A 150 4.11 2.41 8.36
N PRO A 151 4.13 3.44 9.22
CA PRO A 151 4.91 3.41 10.46
C PRO A 151 4.35 2.45 11.52
N ARG A 152 3.05 2.12 11.48
CA ARG A 152 2.36 1.31 12.48
C ARG A 152 1.88 -0.01 11.87
N PHE A 153 2.81 -0.89 11.49
CA PHE A 153 2.47 -2.16 10.82
C PHE A 153 1.44 -3.02 11.56
N ASP A 154 1.44 -3.04 12.90
CA ASP A 154 0.43 -3.80 13.67
C ASP A 154 -1.00 -3.29 13.43
N GLU A 155 -1.16 -2.00 13.12
CA GLU A 155 -2.48 -1.44 12.80
C GLU A 155 -3.01 -2.00 11.46
N LEU A 156 -2.14 -2.22 10.48
CA LEU A 156 -2.54 -2.91 9.23
C LEU A 156 -3.00 -4.34 9.54
N LEU A 157 -2.30 -5.06 10.40
CA LEU A 157 -2.68 -6.41 10.82
C LEU A 157 -4.00 -6.42 11.60
N GLN A 158 -4.22 -5.44 12.48
CA GLN A 158 -5.49 -5.29 13.22
C GLN A 158 -6.68 -5.03 12.28
N HIS A 159 -6.49 -4.20 11.25
CA HIS A 159 -7.51 -3.98 10.22
C HIS A 159 -7.82 -5.25 9.44
N TRP A 160 -6.78 -6.05 9.14
CA TRP A 160 -6.96 -7.36 8.52
C TRP A 160 -7.75 -8.30 9.44
N GLU A 161 -7.37 -8.44 10.71
CA GLU A 161 -8.05 -9.29 11.69
C GLU A 161 -9.53 -8.89 11.90
N ALA A 162 -9.82 -7.60 11.82
CA ALA A 162 -11.18 -7.07 11.94
C ALA A 162 -12.03 -7.32 10.70
N SER A 163 -11.42 -7.68 9.56
CA SER A 163 -12.16 -7.94 8.32
C SER A 163 -13.01 -9.19 8.43
N THR A 164 -14.30 -9.02 8.15
CA THR A 164 -15.26 -10.12 8.02
C THR A 164 -15.42 -10.59 6.57
N ALA A 165 -14.69 -9.98 5.62
CA ALA A 165 -14.77 -10.35 4.22
C ALA A 165 -13.95 -11.62 3.96
N PRO A 166 -14.55 -12.70 3.40
CA PRO A 166 -13.80 -13.91 3.06
C PRO A 166 -12.63 -13.63 2.10
N GLY A 167 -12.80 -12.65 1.21
CA GLY A 167 -11.74 -12.21 0.28
C GLY A 167 -10.47 -11.76 0.98
N ALA A 168 -10.56 -11.03 2.10
CA ALA A 168 -9.38 -10.62 2.85
C ALA A 168 -8.58 -11.82 3.37
N TRP A 169 -9.26 -12.87 3.83
CA TRP A 169 -8.60 -14.09 4.30
C TRP A 169 -8.10 -14.97 3.15
N ALA A 170 -8.77 -14.94 2.01
CA ALA A 170 -8.29 -15.56 0.77
C ALA A 170 -6.94 -14.96 0.32
N LEU A 171 -6.80 -13.63 0.37
CA LEU A 171 -5.54 -12.94 0.10
C LEU A 171 -4.42 -13.43 1.03
N LEU A 172 -4.73 -13.63 2.32
CA LEU A 172 -3.75 -14.16 3.27
C LEU A 172 -3.38 -15.61 2.95
N GLY A 173 -4.36 -16.44 2.62
CA GLY A 173 -4.13 -17.82 2.20
C GLY A 173 -3.20 -17.91 1.00
N GLU A 174 -3.39 -17.05 0.00
CA GLU A 174 -2.53 -16.95 -1.16
C GLU A 174 -1.11 -16.52 -0.80
N GLU A 175 -0.95 -15.48 0.01
CA GLU A 175 0.37 -15.03 0.47
C GLU A 175 1.10 -16.13 1.25
N VAL A 176 0.40 -16.86 2.13
CA VAL A 176 0.99 -17.98 2.89
C VAL A 176 1.36 -19.14 1.98
N TYR A 177 0.52 -19.47 1.00
CA TYR A 177 0.76 -20.54 0.04
C TYR A 177 2.00 -20.24 -0.82
N GLU A 178 2.02 -19.08 -1.49
CA GLU A 178 3.10 -18.65 -2.37
C GLU A 178 4.44 -18.47 -1.64
N HIS A 179 4.41 -18.13 -0.35
CA HIS A 179 5.60 -17.89 0.47
C HIS A 179 5.83 -18.93 1.56
N SER A 180 5.24 -20.12 1.44
CA SER A 180 5.36 -21.18 2.45
C SER A 180 6.81 -21.51 2.80
N GLN A 181 7.70 -21.60 1.80
CA GLN A 181 9.13 -21.83 2.04
C GLN A 181 9.76 -20.69 2.86
N SER A 182 9.55 -19.44 2.44
CA SER A 182 10.02 -18.25 3.14
C SER A 182 9.50 -18.17 4.58
N LEU A 183 8.21 -18.39 4.79
CA LEU A 183 7.52 -18.31 6.08
C LEU A 183 7.98 -19.36 7.09
N PHE A 184 7.94 -20.63 6.68
CA PHE A 184 8.05 -21.76 7.61
C PHE A 184 9.46 -22.33 7.66
N ARG A 185 10.16 -22.39 6.51
CA ARG A 185 11.50 -22.97 6.43
C ARG A 185 12.59 -21.94 6.67
N ASP A 186 12.58 -20.87 5.88
CA ASP A 186 13.65 -19.86 5.90
C ASP A 186 13.41 -18.82 7.01
N LYS A 187 12.18 -18.75 7.52
CA LYS A 187 11.70 -17.84 8.58
C LYS A 187 11.94 -16.37 8.23
N TYR A 188 11.84 -16.04 6.94
CA TYR A 188 12.17 -14.74 6.39
C TYR A 188 11.42 -14.47 5.07
N PHE A 189 10.89 -13.26 4.89
CA PHE A 189 10.13 -12.86 3.71
C PHE A 189 10.96 -12.07 2.69
N ASN A 190 10.66 -12.25 1.40
CA ASN A 190 11.20 -11.43 0.32
C ASN A 190 10.44 -10.08 0.18
N GLY A 191 11.01 -9.11 -0.55
CA GLY A 191 10.42 -7.78 -0.78
C GLY A 191 10.74 -6.72 0.31
N PRO A 192 9.82 -5.84 0.73
CA PRO A 192 10.05 -4.83 1.79
C PRO A 192 10.39 -5.47 3.14
N PHE A 193 9.93 -6.70 3.36
CA PHE A 193 10.30 -7.54 4.48
C PHE A 193 11.78 -7.94 4.47
N LEU A 194 12.45 -7.88 3.30
CA LEU A 194 13.91 -8.04 3.20
C LEU A 194 14.63 -6.90 3.92
N ALA A 195 14.12 -5.68 3.75
CA ALA A 195 14.73 -4.47 4.28
C ALA A 195 14.54 -4.33 5.79
N SER A 196 13.63 -5.10 6.41
CA SER A 196 13.35 -5.06 7.84
C SER A 196 13.11 -6.46 8.43
N PRO A 197 14.14 -7.09 9.05
CA PRO A 197 13.99 -8.35 9.78
C PRO A 197 12.90 -8.28 10.86
N GLN A 198 12.71 -7.11 11.48
CA GLN A 198 11.67 -6.91 12.50
C GLN A 198 10.27 -6.99 11.89
N LEU A 199 10.07 -6.44 10.69
CA LEU A 199 8.80 -6.53 9.97
C LEU A 199 8.49 -7.99 9.59
N SER A 200 9.49 -8.70 9.04
CA SER A 200 9.40 -10.14 8.75
C SER A 200 8.99 -10.95 9.98
N GLN A 201 9.63 -10.70 11.13
CA GLN A 201 9.33 -11.41 12.37
C GLN A 201 7.91 -11.12 12.89
N ARG A 202 7.47 -9.86 12.83
CA ARG A 202 6.12 -9.46 13.25
C ARG A 202 5.04 -10.11 12.38
N PHE A 203 5.19 -10.03 11.06
CA PHE A 203 4.24 -10.66 10.15
C PHE A 203 4.19 -12.18 10.35
N ARG A 204 5.36 -12.84 10.44
CA ARG A 204 5.42 -14.28 10.71
C ARG A 204 4.74 -14.64 12.02
N ALA A 205 5.05 -13.93 13.12
CA ALA A 205 4.46 -14.21 14.42
C ALA A 205 2.93 -14.10 14.40
N TRP A 206 2.41 -13.12 13.66
CA TRP A 206 0.98 -12.94 13.45
C TRP A 206 0.36 -14.06 12.62
N VAL A 207 0.93 -14.39 11.46
CA VAL A 207 0.49 -15.48 10.58
C VAL A 207 0.46 -16.81 11.34
N THR A 208 1.47 -17.08 12.17
CA THR A 208 1.58 -18.31 12.96
C THR A 208 0.79 -18.27 14.27
N SER A 209 -0.23 -17.43 14.39
CA SER A 209 -1.08 -17.35 15.57
C SER A 209 -2.27 -18.32 15.49
N PRO A 210 -2.78 -18.84 16.63
CA PRO A 210 -4.00 -19.63 16.63
C PRO A 210 -5.22 -18.88 16.06
N ALA A 211 -5.29 -17.57 16.28
CA ALA A 211 -6.38 -16.73 15.78
C ALA A 211 -6.43 -16.69 14.24
N VAL A 212 -5.27 -16.51 13.59
CA VAL A 212 -5.19 -16.54 12.12
C VAL A 212 -5.53 -17.92 11.58
N ARG A 213 -5.02 -19.00 12.20
CA ARG A 213 -5.37 -20.37 11.81
C ARG A 213 -6.89 -20.58 11.82
N ASP A 214 -7.55 -20.22 12.92
CA ASP A 214 -8.99 -20.45 13.07
C ASP A 214 -9.81 -19.62 12.06
N ARG A 215 -9.35 -18.40 11.74
CA ARG A 215 -9.95 -17.56 10.70
C ARG A 215 -9.78 -18.11 9.29
N LEU A 216 -8.63 -18.68 8.95
CA LEU A 216 -8.44 -19.34 7.64
C LEU A 216 -9.39 -20.54 7.47
N LEU A 217 -9.64 -21.30 8.54
CA LEU A 217 -10.63 -22.39 8.52
C LEU A 217 -12.06 -21.89 8.31
N GLU A 218 -12.44 -20.78 8.96
CA GLU A 218 -13.73 -20.13 8.74
C GLU A 218 -13.86 -19.64 7.30
N ALA A 219 -12.84 -18.97 6.77
CA ALA A 219 -12.81 -18.46 5.40
C ALA A 219 -12.88 -19.58 4.34
N PHE A 220 -12.21 -20.71 4.59
CA PHE A 220 -12.28 -21.90 3.74
C PHE A 220 -13.72 -22.40 3.54
N SER A 221 -14.56 -22.27 4.56
CA SER A 221 -15.97 -22.70 4.48
C SER A 221 -16.86 -21.76 3.66
N LEU A 222 -16.35 -20.58 3.29
CA LEU A 222 -17.09 -19.50 2.64
C LEU A 222 -16.55 -19.12 1.25
N CYS A 223 -15.42 -19.70 0.82
CA CYS A 223 -14.76 -19.37 -0.44
C CYS A 223 -15.18 -20.31 -1.58
N SER A 224 -14.80 -19.93 -2.81
CA SER A 224 -14.92 -20.78 -3.99
C SER A 224 -13.87 -21.90 -3.99
N GLU A 225 -14.08 -22.94 -4.81
CA GLU A 225 -13.21 -24.13 -4.84
C GLU A 225 -11.76 -23.81 -5.23
N ASP A 226 -11.53 -22.84 -6.11
CA ASP A 226 -10.22 -22.39 -6.56
C ASP A 226 -9.40 -21.71 -5.43
N VAL A 227 -10.08 -21.04 -4.51
CA VAL A 227 -9.46 -20.41 -3.34
C VAL A 227 -9.28 -21.42 -2.19
N ALA A 228 -10.15 -22.42 -2.12
CA ALA A 228 -10.20 -23.39 -1.03
C ALA A 228 -8.90 -24.18 -0.89
N GLU A 229 -8.26 -24.57 -2.00
CA GLU A 229 -6.98 -25.30 -1.97
C GLU A 229 -5.88 -24.51 -1.25
N LYS A 230 -5.70 -23.24 -1.64
CA LYS A 230 -4.68 -22.35 -1.04
C LYS A 230 -4.95 -22.13 0.45
N LEU A 231 -6.21 -21.90 0.83
CA LEU A 231 -6.60 -21.73 2.23
C LEU A 231 -6.35 -23.00 3.07
N ALA A 232 -6.66 -24.17 2.53
CA ALA A 232 -6.42 -25.45 3.21
C ALA A 232 -4.92 -25.69 3.44
N VAL A 233 -4.09 -25.48 2.41
CA VAL A 233 -2.63 -25.61 2.55
C VAL A 233 -2.08 -24.61 3.57
N ALA A 234 -2.52 -23.35 3.51
CA ALA A 234 -2.12 -22.33 4.48
C ALA A 234 -2.49 -22.72 5.92
N TYR A 235 -3.72 -23.21 6.14
CA TYR A 235 -4.18 -23.72 7.43
C TYR A 235 -3.30 -24.86 7.94
N ASP A 236 -3.04 -25.88 7.12
CA ASP A 236 -2.27 -27.06 7.50
C ASP A 236 -0.83 -26.70 7.87
N LEU A 237 -0.20 -25.79 7.12
CA LEU A 237 1.15 -25.29 7.42
C LEU A 237 1.20 -24.55 8.76
N ILE A 238 0.23 -23.67 9.03
CA ILE A 238 0.17 -22.92 10.29
C ILE A 238 -0.12 -23.86 11.47
N ASP A 239 -1.05 -24.80 11.32
CA ASP A 239 -1.38 -25.78 12.36
C ASP A 239 -0.20 -26.71 12.67
N TYR A 240 0.55 -27.12 11.64
CA TYR A 240 1.79 -27.87 11.81
C TYR A 240 2.83 -27.07 12.61
N GLU A 241 3.08 -25.81 12.23
CA GLU A 241 4.03 -24.93 12.91
C GLU A 241 3.65 -24.75 14.40
N LEU A 242 2.37 -24.50 14.69
CA LEU A 242 1.85 -24.34 16.06
C LEU A 242 2.05 -25.60 16.93
N LYS A 243 1.97 -26.79 16.33
CA LYS A 243 2.15 -28.07 17.04
C LYS A 243 3.62 -28.39 17.31
N HIS A 244 4.55 -27.94 16.47
CA HIS A 244 5.95 -28.40 16.48
C HIS A 244 6.99 -27.32 16.84
N SER A 245 6.59 -26.06 17.03
CA SER A 245 7.51 -24.95 17.33
C SER A 245 7.70 -24.66 18.83
N ARG A 246 7.58 -25.69 19.68
CA ARG A 246 7.85 -25.59 21.13
C ARG A 246 9.25 -26.05 21.49
#